data_AF-M5DV00-F1
#
_entry.id   AF-M5DV00-F1
#
_cell.length_a   1.000
_cell.length_b   1.000
_cell.length_c   1.000
_cell.angle_alpha   90.00
_cell.angle_beta   90.00
_cell.angle_gamma   90.00
#
_symmetry.space_group_name_H-M   'P 1'
#
loop_
_entity.id
_entity.type
_entity.pdbx_description
1 polymer ?
#
loop_
_entity_poly.entity_id
_entity_poly.type
_entity_poly.pdbx_seq_one_letter_code
_entity_poly.pdbx_strand_id
1 'polypeptide(L)'
;MFERLRCFTSPLSRIIQEQVRPQLGLGWGSAISPNSAGLTASQLNQVDCSQINLDEWIGILSITGNLHEIPSRDLEGPTGSGSTLNVDGNRQSAADRAIEQLNGMDLQKRKRSSNPTYQFK
;
A
#
# COMPACT_ATOMS: atom_id res chain seq x y z
N MET A 1 -6.62 -29.47 3.84
CA MET A 1 -5.87 -28.21 4.05
C MET A 1 -4.64 -28.05 3.16
N PHE A 2 -4.11 -29.11 2.50
CA PHE A 2 -2.81 -29.07 1.81
C PHE A 2 -2.80 -28.72 0.30
N GLU A 3 -3.93 -28.49 -0.36
CA GLU A 3 -3.94 -28.25 -1.82
C GLU A 3 -3.76 -26.77 -2.25
N ARG A 4 -3.98 -25.79 -1.36
CA ARG A 4 -3.86 -24.36 -1.71
C ARG A 4 -2.43 -23.85 -1.87
N LEU A 5 -1.44 -24.57 -1.33
CA LEU A 5 -0.07 -24.06 -1.21
C LEU A 5 0.78 -24.27 -2.47
N ARG A 6 0.39 -25.18 -3.37
CA ARG A 6 1.27 -25.59 -4.49
C ARG A 6 1.52 -24.50 -5.53
N CYS A 7 0.75 -23.41 -5.50
CA CYS A 7 0.79 -22.35 -6.51
C CYS A 7 1.51 -21.07 -6.07
N PHE A 8 1.79 -20.89 -4.78
CA PHE A 8 2.39 -19.67 -4.25
C PHE A 8 3.68 -20.00 -3.52
N THR A 9 4.80 -19.56 -4.11
CA THR A 9 6.15 -19.83 -3.62
C THR A 9 6.54 -18.98 -2.41
N SER A 10 5.70 -18.01 -2.03
CA SER A 10 5.92 -17.11 -0.91
C SER A 10 4.70 -17.07 0.02
N PRO A 11 4.91 -17.04 1.35
CA PRO A 11 3.85 -16.79 2.32
C PRO A 11 3.07 -15.50 2.00
N LEU A 12 3.78 -14.43 1.60
CA LEU A 12 3.14 -13.17 1.21
C LEU A 12 2.22 -13.35 0.01
N SER A 13 2.67 -14.05 -1.03
CA SER A 13 1.85 -14.32 -2.22
C SER A 13 0.59 -15.14 -1.87
N ARG A 14 0.68 -16.09 -0.94
CA ARG A 14 -0.48 -16.83 -0.44
C ARG A 14 -1.46 -15.89 0.28
N ILE A 15 -0.97 -15.10 1.24
CA ILE A 15 -1.80 -14.16 2.02
C ILE A 15 -2.59 -13.23 1.10
N ILE A 16 -1.90 -12.62 0.12
CA ILE A 16 -2.53 -11.73 -0.86
C ILE A 16 -3.60 -12.49 -1.66
N GLN A 17 -3.28 -13.66 -2.21
CA GLN A 17 -4.24 -14.40 -3.04
C GLN A 17 -5.45 -14.90 -2.24
N GLU A 18 -5.28 -15.26 -0.97
CA GLU A 18 -6.37 -15.68 -0.09
C GLU A 18 -7.33 -14.56 0.28
N GLN A 19 -6.81 -13.35 0.47
CA GLN A 19 -7.61 -12.21 0.93
C GLN A 19 -8.15 -11.36 -0.22
N VAL A 20 -7.44 -11.27 -1.35
CA VAL A 20 -7.83 -10.44 -2.49
C VAL A 20 -8.85 -11.13 -3.40
N ARG A 21 -8.71 -12.44 -3.64
CA ARG A 21 -9.60 -13.16 -4.57
C ARG A 21 -11.10 -13.07 -4.19
N PRO A 22 -11.49 -13.16 -2.90
CA PRO A 22 -12.87 -12.91 -2.49
C PRO A 22 -13.36 -11.50 -2.82
N GLN A 23 -12.52 -10.47 -2.68
CA GLN A 23 -12.89 -9.08 -3.02
C GLN A 23 -13.19 -8.91 -4.51
N LEU A 24 -12.49 -9.66 -5.36
CA LEU A 24 -12.62 -9.60 -6.82
C LEU A 24 -13.56 -10.67 -7.41
N GLY A 25 -14.21 -11.48 -6.57
CA GLY A 25 -15.08 -12.57 -7.02
C GLY A 25 -14.35 -13.70 -7.76
N LEU A 26 -13.03 -13.87 -7.52
CA LEU A 26 -12.21 -14.87 -8.21
C LEU A 26 -12.23 -16.23 -7.48
N GLY A 27 -12.84 -17.23 -8.09
CA GLY A 27 -12.85 -18.61 -7.58
C GLY A 27 -11.49 -19.32 -7.75
N TRP A 28 -11.25 -20.39 -6.99
CA TRP A 28 -10.00 -21.16 -6.98
C TRP A 28 -9.88 -22.23 -8.07
N GLY A 29 -10.91 -22.40 -8.91
CA GLY A 29 -10.98 -23.53 -9.84
C GLY A 29 -11.35 -24.84 -9.13
N SER A 30 -11.14 -25.97 -9.80
CA SER A 30 -11.39 -27.31 -9.24
C SER A 30 -10.09 -27.95 -8.76
N ALA A 31 -10.18 -29.05 -8.00
CA ALA A 31 -8.99 -29.79 -7.56
C ALA A 31 -8.14 -30.33 -8.74
N ILE A 32 -8.79 -30.66 -9.86
CA ILE A 32 -8.14 -31.19 -11.07
C ILE A 32 -7.63 -30.05 -11.96
N SER A 33 -8.24 -28.87 -11.90
CA SER A 33 -7.86 -27.68 -12.65
C SER A 33 -7.89 -26.43 -11.75
N PRO A 34 -6.86 -26.26 -10.89
CA PRO A 34 -6.80 -25.13 -9.99
C PRO A 34 -6.49 -23.85 -10.77
N ASN A 35 -7.14 -22.75 -10.39
CA ASN A 35 -6.86 -21.42 -10.93
C ASN A 35 -5.75 -20.74 -10.11
N SER A 36 -4.51 -20.90 -10.58
CA SER A 36 -3.33 -20.28 -9.98
C SER A 36 -2.93 -18.94 -10.63
N ALA A 37 -3.82 -18.32 -11.42
CA ALA A 37 -3.49 -17.07 -12.09
C ALA A 37 -3.12 -15.97 -11.08
N GLY A 38 -2.11 -15.16 -11.45
CA GLY A 38 -1.76 -13.95 -10.73
C GLY A 38 -2.81 -12.85 -10.96
N LEU A 39 -2.72 -11.79 -10.16
CA LEU A 39 -3.57 -10.61 -10.29
C LEU A 39 -3.02 -9.69 -11.38
N THR A 40 -3.88 -9.25 -12.30
CA THR A 40 -3.55 -8.20 -13.26
C THR A 40 -3.45 -6.85 -12.56
N ALA A 41 -2.77 -5.88 -13.19
CA ALA A 41 -2.71 -4.51 -12.66
C ALA A 41 -4.11 -3.88 -12.49
N SER A 42 -5.03 -4.14 -13.42
CA SER A 42 -6.41 -3.64 -13.33
C SER A 42 -7.17 -4.24 -12.14
N GLN A 43 -6.96 -5.53 -11.85
CA GLN A 43 -7.53 -6.19 -10.67
C GLN A 43 -6.95 -5.63 -9.38
N LEU A 44 -5.63 -5.42 -9.31
CA LEU A 44 -4.97 -4.85 -8.14
C LEU A 44 -5.49 -3.45 -7.79
N ASN A 45 -5.83 -2.63 -8.79
CA ASN A 45 -6.40 -1.30 -8.57
C ASN A 45 -7.80 -1.31 -7.92
N GLN A 46 -8.49 -2.45 -7.94
CA GLN A 46 -9.83 -2.60 -7.34
C GLN A 46 -9.78 -3.13 -5.91
N VAL A 47 -8.59 -3.49 -5.42
CA VAL A 47 -8.40 -4.11 -4.12
C VAL A 47 -8.48 -3.08 -3.01
N ASP A 48 -9.27 -3.38 -1.99
CA ASP A 48 -9.22 -2.64 -0.74
C ASP A 48 -8.09 -3.18 0.14
N CYS A 49 -6.95 -2.50 0.07
CA CYS A 49 -5.76 -2.82 0.85
C CYS A 49 -5.96 -2.64 2.37
N SER A 50 -6.99 -1.89 2.81
CA SER A 50 -7.28 -1.71 4.24
C SER A 50 -7.86 -2.97 4.89
N GLN A 51 -8.43 -3.87 4.07
CA GLN A 51 -9.01 -5.13 4.53
C GLN A 51 -8.02 -6.30 4.49
N ILE A 52 -6.77 -6.07 4.03
CA ILE A 52 -5.74 -7.11 3.98
C ILE A 52 -5.00 -7.18 5.32
N ASN A 53 -5.19 -8.27 6.05
CA ASN A 53 -4.40 -8.58 7.24
C ASN A 53 -3.02 -9.12 6.85
N LEU A 54 -1.96 -8.44 7.28
CA LEU A 54 -0.55 -8.81 7.04
C LEU A 54 0.18 -9.29 8.31
N ASP A 55 -0.52 -9.58 9.40
CA ASP A 55 0.09 -9.96 10.69
C ASP A 55 0.96 -11.20 10.57
N GLU A 56 0.53 -12.19 9.78
CA GLU A 56 1.32 -13.39 9.52
C GLU A 56 2.66 -13.04 8.83
N TRP A 57 2.61 -12.16 7.83
CA TRP A 57 3.81 -11.71 7.12
C TRP A 57 4.76 -10.95 8.05
N ILE A 58 4.23 -10.06 8.89
CA ILE A 58 5.01 -9.35 9.91
C ILE A 58 5.64 -10.32 10.92
N GLY A 59 4.90 -11.36 11.34
CA GLY A 59 5.43 -12.43 12.18
C GLY A 59 6.59 -13.18 11.53
N ILE A 60 6.47 -13.52 10.25
CA ILE A 60 7.55 -14.17 9.47
C ILE A 60 8.78 -13.25 9.40
N LEU A 61 8.60 -11.96 9.10
CA LEU A 61 9.71 -11.01 9.07
C LEU A 61 10.39 -10.88 10.43
N SER A 62 9.62 -10.89 11.51
CA SER A 62 10.14 -10.82 12.89
C SER A 62 10.99 -12.05 13.24
N ILE A 63 10.48 -13.25 12.97
CA ILE A 63 11.16 -14.52 13.29
C ILE A 63 12.42 -14.71 12.44
N THR A 64 12.39 -14.28 11.18
CA THR A 64 13.53 -14.42 10.26
C THR A 64 14.57 -13.32 10.42
N GLY A 65 14.35 -12.33 11.31
CA GLY A 65 15.25 -11.19 11.48
C GLY A 65 15.26 -10.21 10.30
N ASN A 66 14.27 -10.30 9.41
CA ASN A 66 14.13 -9.40 8.24
C ASN A 66 13.25 -8.18 8.53
N LEU A 67 12.62 -8.10 9.70
CA LEU A 67 11.94 -6.89 10.13
C LEU A 67 12.97 -5.87 10.63
N HIS A 68 13.41 -4.97 9.75
CA HIS A 68 14.24 -3.84 10.16
C HIS A 68 13.42 -2.88 11.02
N GLU A 69 13.96 -2.52 12.19
CA GLU A 69 13.51 -1.34 12.91
C GLU A 69 13.66 -0.13 12.00
N ILE A 70 12.60 0.66 11.79
CA ILE A 70 12.69 1.90 11.03
C ILE A 70 13.57 2.85 11.87
N PRO A 71 14.82 3.13 11.45
CA PRO A 71 15.73 3.91 12.25
C PRO A 71 15.46 5.37 11.94
N SER A 72 14.33 5.89 12.40
CA SER A 72 14.07 7.32 12.65
C SER A 72 12.57 7.56 12.76
N ARG A 73 12.23 8.41 13.73
CA ARG A 73 10.90 9.03 13.85
C ARG A 73 10.67 10.11 12.78
N ASP A 74 11.65 10.33 11.90
CA ASP A 74 11.70 11.40 10.91
C ASP A 74 11.48 10.82 9.50
N LEU A 75 10.79 11.58 8.65
CA LEU A 75 10.42 11.16 7.30
C LEU A 75 11.60 11.25 6.32
N GLU A 76 12.69 11.94 6.67
CA GLU A 76 13.86 12.11 5.81
C GLU A 76 14.53 10.81 5.39
N GLY A 77 14.81 9.90 6.33
CA GLY A 77 15.45 8.62 6.05
C GLY A 77 14.67 7.75 5.05
N PRO A 78 13.41 7.38 5.34
CA PRO A 78 12.66 6.48 4.48
C PRO A 78 12.14 7.13 3.19
N THR A 79 11.88 8.45 3.19
CA THR A 79 11.13 9.09 2.08
C THR A 79 11.89 10.19 1.35
N GLY A 80 12.96 10.74 1.94
CA GLY A 80 13.76 11.82 1.40
C GLY A 80 15.10 11.34 0.86
N SER A 81 16.14 12.15 1.07
CA SER A 81 17.45 11.97 0.46
C SER A 81 18.23 10.75 0.98
N GLY A 82 17.92 10.30 2.19
CA GLY A 82 18.48 9.09 2.80
C GLY A 82 17.89 7.78 2.28
N SER A 83 16.84 7.85 1.44
CA SER A 83 16.18 6.68 0.87
C SER A 83 17.01 6.07 -0.26
N THR A 84 17.02 4.74 -0.38
CA THR A 84 17.58 4.04 -1.55
C THR A 84 16.89 4.44 -2.86
N LEU A 85 15.72 5.06 -2.76
CA LEU A 85 14.94 5.56 -3.89
C LEU A 85 15.35 6.99 -4.31
N ASN A 86 16.37 7.59 -3.68
CA ASN A 86 16.95 8.87 -4.08
C ASN A 86 17.93 8.69 -5.26
N VAL A 87 17.39 8.40 -6.44
CA VAL A 87 18.19 8.03 -7.63
C VAL A 87 18.94 9.20 -8.26
N ASP A 88 18.44 10.43 -8.10
CA ASP A 88 18.98 11.65 -8.70
C ASP A 88 19.67 12.58 -7.68
N GLY A 89 19.70 12.18 -6.41
CA GLY A 89 20.26 12.95 -5.31
C GLY A 89 19.33 14.03 -4.75
N ASN A 90 18.18 14.30 -5.38
CA ASN A 90 17.33 15.46 -5.08
C ASN A 90 15.95 15.08 -4.52
N ARG A 91 15.79 13.84 -4.04
CA ARG A 91 14.53 13.39 -3.44
C ARG A 91 14.23 14.14 -2.13
N GLN A 92 13.26 15.04 -2.18
CA GLN A 92 12.66 15.68 -1.01
C GLN A 92 11.93 14.65 -0.13
N SER A 93 11.78 14.90 1.17
CA SER A 93 10.98 14.03 2.03
C SER A 93 9.48 14.21 1.85
N ALA A 94 8.71 13.29 2.40
CA ALA A 94 7.25 13.40 2.43
C ALA A 94 6.78 14.61 3.24
N ALA A 95 7.55 15.04 4.26
CA ALA A 95 7.26 16.24 5.03
C ALA A 95 7.37 17.49 4.15
N ASP A 96 8.49 17.64 3.45
CA ASP A 96 8.75 18.81 2.60
C ASP A 96 7.75 18.91 1.45
N ARG A 97 7.46 17.79 0.77
CA ARG A 97 6.44 17.76 -0.29
C ARG A 97 5.06 18.18 0.21
N ALA A 98 4.69 17.81 1.44
CA ALA A 98 3.41 18.21 2.02
C ALA A 98 3.38 19.72 2.30
N ILE A 99 4.49 20.31 2.77
CA ILE A 99 4.61 21.75 2.99
C ILE A 99 4.55 22.52 1.67
N GLU A 100 5.25 22.08 0.63
CA GLU A 100 5.22 22.72 -0.68
C GLU A 100 3.82 22.70 -1.31
N GLN A 101 3.12 21.56 -1.20
CA GLN A 101 1.73 21.46 -1.63
C GLN A 101 0.84 22.49 -0.92
N LEU A 102 1.05 22.72 0.38
CA LEU A 102 0.31 23.73 1.15
C LEU A 102 0.65 25.16 0.73
N ASN A 103 1.93 25.45 0.45
CA ASN A 103 2.36 26.78 0.01
C ASN A 103 1.78 27.16 -1.37
N GLY A 104 1.60 26.18 -2.26
CA GLY A 104 0.93 26.37 -3.54
C GLY A 104 -0.61 26.46 -3.46
N MET A 105 -1.20 26.11 -2.31
CA MET A 105 -2.65 26.17 -2.10
C MET A 105 -3.07 27.49 -1.46
N ASP A 106 -3.93 28.26 -2.13
CA ASP A 106 -4.65 29.37 -1.48
C ASP A 106 -5.68 28.82 -0.48
N LEU A 107 -5.21 28.54 0.73
CA LEU A 107 -6.02 28.03 1.84
C LEU A 107 -7.17 28.98 2.20
N GLN A 108 -7.04 30.28 1.88
CA GLN A 108 -8.07 31.29 2.16
C GLN A 108 -9.22 31.20 1.14
N LYS A 109 -8.93 31.02 -0.16
CA LYS A 109 -9.97 30.75 -1.17
C LYS A 109 -10.76 29.49 -0.85
N ARG A 110 -10.08 28.41 -0.44
CA ARG A 110 -10.71 27.12 -0.15
C ARG A 110 -11.58 27.15 1.11
N LYS A 111 -11.16 27.90 2.14
CA LYS A 111 -11.99 28.19 3.32
C LYS A 111 -13.22 29.04 2.96
N ARG A 112 -13.08 30.01 2.05
CA ARG A 112 -14.20 30.86 1.61
C ARG A 112 -15.24 30.08 0.79
N SER A 113 -14.81 29.21 -0.13
CA SER A 113 -15.70 28.39 -0.96
C SER A 113 -16.40 27.27 -0.19
N SER A 114 -15.80 26.81 0.91
CA SER A 114 -16.37 25.77 1.78
C SER A 114 -17.21 26.32 2.95
N ASN A 115 -17.21 27.65 3.15
CA ASN A 115 -18.02 28.28 4.19
C ASN A 115 -19.42 28.59 3.61
N PRO A 116 -20.50 27.95 4.09
CA PRO A 116 -21.84 28.07 3.52
C PRO A 116 -22.40 29.51 3.53
N THR A 117 -21.81 30.40 4.34
CA THR A 117 -22.18 31.82 4.43
C THR A 117 -21.94 32.61 3.13
N TYR A 118 -21.09 32.14 2.20
CA TYR A 118 -20.75 32.86 0.96
C TYR A 118 -21.41 32.30 -0.31
N GLN A 119 -22.26 31.27 -0.20
CA GLN A 119 -22.92 30.64 -1.37
C GLN A 119 -24.24 31.34 -1.76
N PHE A 120 -24.65 32.37 -1.03
CA PHE A 120 -25.87 33.15 -1.27
C PHE A 120 -25.56 34.65 -1.22
N LYS A 121 -24.91 35.18 -2.25
CA LYS A 121 -24.98 36.58 -2.65
C LYS A 121 -24.98 36.70 -4.16
#